data_AF-A0A1X6NX39-F1
#
_entry.id   AF-A0A1X6NX39-F1
#
_cell.length_a   1.000
_cell.length_b   1.000
_cell.length_c   1.000
_cell.angle_alpha   90.00
_cell.angle_beta   90.00
_cell.angle_gamma   90.00
#
_symmetry.space_group_name_H-M   'P 1'
#
loop_
_entity.id
_entity.type
_entity.pdbx_description
1 polymer ?
#
loop_
_entity_poly.entity_id
_entity_poly.type
_entity_poly.pdbx_seq_one_letter_code
_entity_poly.pdbx_strand_id
1 'polypeptide(L)'
;MKSFGCSLLAATVAVVGVAALVAAQDEQKLTSQAFLNKFCDGSPIFMEVEMLEGTSGTWAGNCSLVLADRMEVQTGKYTTTRVAGDLIVSSVAGALRGGKFQVEEMSSLSANSIDAAVDKVQVKKGSTVEATAGDVSIMAMREVQVEEGAVVRAKGGAVSLMAGREVQLKITSTVSSDVSVVVSAPKCQAEQPSTVTAPDVKVCMM
;
A
#
# COMPACT_ATOMS: atom_id res chain seq x y z
N MET A 1 -72.62 -13.87 -12.72
CA MET A 1 -71.72 -13.94 -11.53
C MET A 1 -71.39 -15.43 -11.34
N LYS A 2 -70.18 -15.97 -11.40
CA LYS A 2 -68.80 -15.48 -11.49
C LYS A 2 -68.05 -16.48 -12.41
N SER A 3 -67.15 -15.94 -13.23
CA SER A 3 -66.23 -16.68 -14.10
C SER A 3 -65.30 -17.58 -13.28
N PHE A 4 -65.14 -18.83 -13.70
CA PHE A 4 -64.12 -19.77 -13.21
C PHE A 4 -62.79 -19.44 -13.91
N GLY A 5 -61.92 -18.70 -13.22
CA GLY A 5 -60.54 -18.48 -13.63
C GLY A 5 -59.66 -19.64 -13.20
N CYS A 6 -59.43 -20.60 -14.11
CA CYS A 6 -58.39 -21.61 -13.99
C CYS A 6 -57.04 -20.94 -14.28
N SER A 7 -56.28 -20.58 -13.24
CA SER A 7 -54.88 -20.18 -13.39
C SER A 7 -54.00 -21.41 -13.30
N LEU A 8 -53.50 -21.86 -14.46
CA LEU A 8 -52.37 -22.79 -14.56
C LEU A 8 -51.18 -22.20 -13.79
N LEU A 9 -50.69 -22.93 -12.78
CA LEU A 9 -49.34 -22.76 -12.25
C LEU A 9 -48.33 -23.10 -13.36
N ALA A 10 -47.68 -22.09 -13.93
CA ALA A 10 -46.44 -22.28 -14.65
C ALA A 10 -45.27 -22.19 -13.66
N ALA A 11 -44.72 -23.33 -13.27
CA ALA A 11 -43.47 -23.42 -12.56
C ALA A 11 -42.33 -23.06 -13.53
N THR A 12 -41.82 -21.83 -13.46
CA THR A 12 -40.60 -21.46 -14.17
C THR A 12 -39.43 -21.61 -13.21
N VAL A 13 -38.70 -22.71 -13.37
CA VAL A 13 -37.35 -22.89 -12.80
C VAL A 13 -36.45 -21.87 -13.50
N ALA A 14 -36.18 -20.75 -12.84
CA ALA A 14 -35.17 -19.81 -13.29
C ALA A 14 -33.85 -20.16 -12.61
N VAL A 15 -32.93 -20.62 -13.45
CA VAL A 15 -31.55 -21.01 -13.20
C VAL A 15 -30.84 -20.06 -12.24
N VAL A 16 -30.14 -20.64 -11.27
CA VAL A 16 -29.14 -19.99 -10.42
C VAL A 16 -28.05 -19.44 -11.34
N GLY A 17 -28.24 -18.21 -11.81
CA GLY A 17 -27.21 -17.42 -12.44
C GLY A 17 -26.28 -16.94 -11.34
N VAL A 18 -25.17 -17.65 -11.15
CA VAL A 18 -23.97 -17.07 -10.54
C VAL A 18 -23.45 -16.03 -11.54
N ALA A 19 -24.13 -14.89 -11.61
CA ALA A 19 -23.60 -13.71 -12.24
C ALA A 19 -22.44 -13.28 -11.35
N ALA A 20 -21.22 -13.57 -11.80
CA ALA A 20 -20.03 -12.91 -11.30
C ALA A 20 -20.30 -11.40 -11.38
N LEU A 21 -20.57 -10.79 -10.22
CA LEU A 21 -20.44 -9.35 -10.06
C LEU A 21 -18.96 -9.06 -10.27
N VAL A 22 -18.58 -8.81 -11.52
CA VAL A 22 -17.41 -8.00 -11.81
C VAL A 22 -17.85 -6.61 -11.39
N ALA A 23 -17.67 -6.30 -10.10
CA ALA A 23 -17.82 -4.94 -9.62
C ALA A 23 -16.85 -4.10 -10.45
N ALA A 24 -17.37 -3.16 -11.23
CA ALA A 24 -16.59 -2.02 -11.64
C ALA A 24 -16.07 -1.40 -10.33
N GLN A 25 -14.79 -1.62 -10.02
CA GLN A 25 -14.14 -0.95 -8.92
C GLN A 25 -14.11 0.53 -9.30
N ASP A 26 -15.03 1.30 -8.74
CA ASP A 26 -15.08 2.74 -8.95
C ASP A 26 -13.86 3.31 -8.25
N GLU A 27 -12.83 3.64 -9.02
CA GLU A 27 -11.60 4.25 -8.54
C GLU A 27 -11.96 5.61 -7.93
N GLN A 28 -11.69 5.79 -6.64
CA GLN A 28 -11.98 7.04 -5.98
C GLN A 28 -10.74 7.93 -5.94
N LYS A 29 -10.79 9.09 -6.58
CA LYS A 29 -9.77 10.13 -6.45
C LYS A 29 -10.16 11.16 -5.38
N LEU A 30 -9.27 11.40 -4.41
CA LEU A 30 -9.49 12.33 -3.29
C LEU A 30 -8.30 13.25 -3.10
N THR A 31 -8.46 14.48 -2.61
CA THR A 31 -7.29 15.24 -2.14
C THR A 31 -6.57 14.47 -1.02
N SER A 32 -5.26 14.65 -0.84
CA SER A 32 -4.52 13.96 0.23
C SER A 32 -5.15 14.19 1.61
N GLN A 33 -5.63 15.40 1.92
CA GLN A 33 -6.34 15.66 3.18
C GLN A 33 -7.67 14.89 3.30
N ALA A 34 -8.48 14.85 2.22
CA ALA A 34 -9.75 14.13 2.25
C ALA A 34 -9.53 12.61 2.35
N PHE A 35 -8.49 12.09 1.70
CA PHE A 35 -8.06 10.70 1.85
C PHE A 35 -7.74 10.39 3.32
N LEU A 36 -6.87 11.18 3.95
CA LEU A 36 -6.44 10.95 5.33
C LEU A 36 -7.63 10.98 6.28
N ASN A 37 -8.50 11.99 6.14
CA ASN A 37 -9.69 12.12 6.98
C ASN A 37 -10.68 10.96 6.84
N LYS A 38 -10.71 10.32 5.67
CA LYS A 38 -11.65 9.22 5.38
C LYS A 38 -11.11 7.86 5.78
N PHE A 39 -9.80 7.63 5.69
CA PHE A 39 -9.24 6.27 5.73
C PHE A 39 -8.21 6.02 6.84
N CYS A 40 -7.73 7.05 7.56
CA CYS A 40 -6.74 6.87 8.63
C CYS A 40 -7.31 6.32 9.96
N ASP A 41 -8.57 5.87 9.98
CA ASP A 41 -9.28 5.42 11.18
C ASP A 41 -9.20 3.90 11.41
N GLY A 42 -8.58 3.15 10.50
CA GLY A 42 -8.53 1.69 10.54
C GLY A 42 -9.74 0.98 9.94
N SER A 43 -10.70 1.72 9.38
CA SER A 43 -11.84 1.13 8.67
C SER A 43 -11.36 0.44 7.38
N PRO A 44 -11.88 -0.75 7.05
CA PRO A 44 -11.48 -1.44 5.83
C PRO A 44 -11.84 -0.67 4.55
N ILE A 45 -10.88 -0.59 3.63
CA ILE A 45 -11.01 0.03 2.32
C ILE A 45 -11.39 -1.06 1.32
N PHE A 46 -12.60 -0.97 0.75
CA PHE A 46 -13.18 -1.95 -0.18
C PHE A 46 -13.16 -1.49 -1.64
N MET A 47 -12.37 -0.47 -1.96
CA MET A 47 -12.24 0.09 -3.28
C MET A 47 -10.80 0.55 -3.53
N GLU A 48 -10.48 0.79 -4.79
CA GLU A 48 -9.21 1.41 -5.15
C GLU A 48 -9.30 2.90 -4.91
N VAL A 49 -8.25 3.45 -4.30
CA VAL A 49 -8.21 4.86 -3.91
C VAL A 49 -6.89 5.47 -4.34
N GLU A 50 -6.99 6.61 -5.01
CA GLU A 50 -5.87 7.43 -5.43
C GLU A 50 -5.98 8.82 -4.79
N MET A 51 -4.88 9.35 -4.27
CA MET A 51 -4.83 10.76 -3.91
C MET A 51 -4.65 11.62 -5.17
N LEU A 52 -5.28 12.79 -5.25
CA LEU A 52 -5.14 13.71 -6.37
C LEU A 52 -3.72 14.26 -6.46
N GLU A 53 -3.21 14.35 -7.68
CA GLU A 53 -1.89 14.90 -7.99
C GLU A 53 -1.69 16.31 -7.40
N GLY A 54 -0.48 16.57 -6.90
CA GLY A 54 -0.06 17.88 -6.39
C GLY A 54 -0.77 18.31 -5.11
N THR A 55 -1.58 17.45 -4.49
CA THR A 55 -2.25 17.76 -3.22
C THR A 55 -1.37 17.43 -2.01
N SER A 56 -1.65 18.11 -0.90
CA SER A 56 -0.97 17.85 0.37
C SER A 56 -1.97 17.61 1.49
N GLY A 57 -1.56 16.83 2.49
CA GLY A 57 -2.41 16.48 3.62
C GLY A 57 -1.57 16.18 4.85
N THR A 58 -2.12 16.53 6.02
CA THR A 58 -1.54 16.18 7.32
C THR A 58 -2.58 15.50 8.19
N TRP A 59 -2.20 14.37 8.80
CA TRP A 59 -3.00 13.65 9.78
C TRP A 59 -2.41 13.83 11.17
N ALA A 60 -3.26 14.21 12.14
CA ALA A 60 -2.87 14.32 13.53
C ALA A 60 -3.03 12.96 14.21
N GLY A 61 -1.94 12.43 14.80
CA GLY A 61 -1.93 11.13 15.47
C GLY A 61 -1.61 9.97 14.53
N ASN A 62 -1.96 8.76 14.96
CA ASN A 62 -1.68 7.54 14.23
C ASN A 62 -2.69 7.35 13.10
N CYS A 63 -2.21 6.89 11.94
CA CYS A 63 -3.03 6.56 10.78
C CYS A 63 -2.98 5.05 10.54
N SER A 64 -4.14 4.39 10.50
CA SER A 64 -4.23 2.98 10.15
C SER A 64 -5.01 2.81 8.85
N LEU A 65 -4.36 2.32 7.80
CA LEU A 65 -4.96 1.97 6.52
C LEU A 65 -5.15 0.45 6.47
N VAL A 66 -6.39 -0.01 6.30
CA VAL A 66 -6.71 -1.45 6.25
C VAL A 66 -7.29 -1.78 4.89
N LEU A 67 -6.55 -2.50 4.05
CA LEU A 67 -6.92 -2.79 2.67
C LEU A 67 -7.68 -4.12 2.59
N ALA A 68 -8.83 -4.12 1.93
CA ALA A 68 -9.50 -5.38 1.58
C ALA A 68 -8.70 -6.16 0.52
N ASP A 69 -9.07 -7.42 0.31
CA ASP A 69 -8.40 -8.29 -0.67
C ASP A 69 -8.39 -7.66 -2.07
N ARG A 70 -7.20 -7.57 -2.68
CA ARG A 70 -6.93 -6.99 -3.99
C ARG A 70 -7.18 -5.49 -4.11
N MET A 71 -7.41 -4.76 -3.02
CA MET A 71 -7.56 -3.31 -3.08
C MET A 71 -6.21 -2.62 -3.17
N GLU A 72 -6.22 -1.46 -3.81
CA GLU A 72 -5.04 -0.63 -3.99
C GLU A 72 -5.26 0.75 -3.36
N VAL A 73 -4.25 1.20 -2.61
CA VAL A 73 -4.12 2.58 -2.17
C VAL A 73 -2.86 3.14 -2.77
N GLN A 74 -3.00 4.23 -3.53
CA GLN A 74 -1.88 4.96 -4.09
C GLN A 74 -1.95 6.44 -3.76
N THR A 75 -0.79 7.05 -3.48
CA THR A 75 -0.70 8.50 -3.46
C THR A 75 -0.88 9.03 -4.90
N GLY A 76 -1.15 10.32 -5.07
CA GLY A 76 -1.06 10.97 -6.37
C GLY A 76 0.38 11.38 -6.63
N LYS A 77 0.73 11.67 -7.88
CA LYS A 77 2.06 12.22 -8.20
C LYS A 77 2.28 13.58 -7.52
N TYR A 78 3.54 13.90 -7.21
CA TYR A 78 3.91 15.18 -6.59
C TYR A 78 3.16 15.51 -5.29
N THR A 79 2.63 14.51 -4.60
CA THR A 79 1.87 14.74 -3.37
C THR A 79 2.78 14.83 -2.16
N THR A 80 2.28 15.50 -1.10
CA THR A 80 2.97 15.54 0.19
C THR A 80 2.02 15.10 1.29
N THR A 81 2.30 13.95 1.88
CA THR A 81 1.48 13.33 2.91
C THR A 81 2.29 13.20 4.20
N ARG A 82 1.76 13.77 5.29
CA ARG A 82 2.39 13.72 6.61
C ARG A 82 1.46 13.12 7.64
N VAL A 83 1.90 12.07 8.31
CA VAL A 83 1.25 11.51 9.50
C VAL A 83 2.08 11.93 10.71
N ALA A 84 1.47 12.63 11.68
CA ALA A 84 2.21 13.11 12.85
C ALA A 84 2.54 12.00 13.87
N GLY A 85 1.81 10.89 13.82
CA GLY A 85 2.07 9.66 14.57
C GLY A 85 2.61 8.55 13.67
N ASP A 86 2.26 7.31 13.99
CA ASP A 86 2.66 6.14 13.21
C ASP A 86 1.70 5.90 12.03
N LEU A 87 2.23 5.46 10.91
CA LEU A 87 1.46 4.97 9.77
C LEU A 87 1.52 3.44 9.73
N ILE A 88 0.37 2.80 9.82
CA ILE A 88 0.21 1.35 9.72
C ILE A 88 -0.61 1.06 8.46
N VAL A 89 -0.09 0.26 7.55
CA VAL A 89 -0.78 -0.20 6.34
C VAL A 89 -0.88 -1.71 6.41
N SER A 90 -2.09 -2.26 6.49
CA SER A 90 -2.31 -3.70 6.64
C SER A 90 -3.37 -4.20 5.68
N SER A 91 -3.41 -5.51 5.45
CA SER A 91 -4.54 -6.15 4.78
C SER A 91 -5.54 -6.70 5.81
N VAL A 92 -6.83 -6.75 5.46
CA VAL A 92 -7.85 -7.41 6.29
C VAL A 92 -7.45 -8.88 6.55
N ALA A 93 -7.77 -9.37 7.76
CA ALA A 93 -7.50 -10.76 8.10
C ALA A 93 -8.22 -11.72 7.12
N GLY A 94 -7.48 -12.69 6.59
CA GLY A 94 -7.98 -13.63 5.59
C GLY A 94 -7.95 -13.14 4.14
N ALA A 95 -7.40 -11.94 3.86
CA ALA A 95 -7.12 -11.52 2.49
C ALA A 95 -6.05 -12.42 1.85
N LEU A 96 -6.48 -13.34 0.99
CA LEU A 96 -5.61 -14.35 0.37
C LEU A 96 -4.56 -13.74 -0.58
N ARG A 97 -4.89 -12.62 -1.20
CA ARG A 97 -4.03 -11.90 -2.14
C ARG A 97 -3.58 -10.55 -1.61
N GLY A 98 -4.05 -10.13 -0.44
CA GLY A 98 -3.74 -8.85 0.22
C GLY A 98 -4.00 -7.60 -0.62
N GLY A 99 -3.58 -6.44 -0.12
CA GLY A 99 -3.67 -5.16 -0.81
C GLY A 99 -2.37 -4.70 -1.47
N LYS A 100 -2.44 -3.64 -2.27
CA LYS A 100 -1.28 -2.93 -2.82
C LYS A 100 -1.18 -1.54 -2.22
N PHE A 101 0.02 -1.16 -1.80
CA PHE A 101 0.33 0.18 -1.32
C PHE A 101 1.39 0.83 -2.22
N GLN A 102 1.10 2.00 -2.76
CA GLN A 102 1.97 2.68 -3.71
C GLN A 102 2.18 4.14 -3.34
N VAL A 103 3.43 4.55 -3.31
CA VAL A 103 3.83 5.96 -3.23
C VAL A 103 4.25 6.39 -4.62
N GLU A 104 3.45 7.28 -5.21
CA GLU A 104 3.59 7.73 -6.60
C GLU A 104 4.78 8.65 -6.84
N GLU A 105 5.11 8.80 -8.12
CA GLU A 105 6.28 9.55 -8.59
C GLU A 105 6.41 10.93 -7.92
N MET A 106 7.64 11.27 -7.53
CA MET A 106 7.99 12.58 -6.96
C MET A 106 7.16 12.98 -5.72
N SER A 107 6.52 12.01 -5.06
CA SER A 107 5.72 12.25 -3.86
C SER A 107 6.53 12.06 -2.60
N SER A 108 6.06 12.65 -1.51
CA SER A 108 6.64 12.46 -0.19
C SER A 108 5.60 11.93 0.80
N LEU A 109 5.99 10.88 1.52
CA LEU A 109 5.23 10.29 2.61
C LEU A 109 6.13 10.28 3.85
N SER A 110 5.66 10.91 4.92
CA SER A 110 6.37 10.92 6.21
C SER A 110 5.47 10.54 7.37
N ALA A 111 6.03 9.79 8.32
CA ALA A 111 5.40 9.45 9.59
C ALA A 111 6.45 9.38 10.71
N ASN A 112 6.04 9.24 11.98
CA ASN A 112 7.00 8.92 13.05
C ASN A 112 7.65 7.56 12.79
N SER A 113 6.82 6.54 12.57
CA SER A 113 7.18 5.19 12.14
C SER A 113 6.25 4.75 11.01
N ILE A 114 6.72 3.86 10.14
CA ILE A 114 5.93 3.30 9.03
C ILE A 114 6.00 1.78 9.10
N ASP A 115 4.85 1.13 9.23
CA ASP A 115 4.73 -0.33 9.14
C ASP A 115 3.75 -0.69 8.02
N ALA A 116 4.18 -1.51 7.06
CA ALA A 116 3.37 -1.90 5.92
C ALA A 116 3.41 -3.43 5.73
N ALA A 117 2.28 -4.08 6.03
CA ALA A 117 2.06 -5.52 5.88
C ALA A 117 0.95 -5.79 4.85
N VAL A 118 1.32 -5.81 3.58
CA VAL A 118 0.40 -5.97 2.44
C VAL A 118 0.97 -6.91 1.40
N ASP A 119 0.30 -7.09 0.27
CA ASP A 119 0.79 -8.00 -0.77
C ASP A 119 1.91 -7.41 -1.61
N LYS A 120 1.77 -6.13 -1.98
CA LYS A 120 2.77 -5.38 -2.75
C LYS A 120 2.98 -3.99 -2.20
N VAL A 121 4.24 -3.56 -2.16
CA VAL A 121 4.62 -2.18 -1.88
C VAL A 121 5.49 -1.63 -3.00
N GLN A 122 5.14 -0.45 -3.50
CA GLN A 122 5.91 0.24 -4.55
C GLN A 122 6.21 1.68 -4.14
N VAL A 123 7.49 2.05 -4.20
CA VAL A 123 7.96 3.42 -3.98
C VAL A 123 8.48 3.93 -5.31
N LYS A 124 7.70 4.78 -6.00
CA LYS A 124 7.93 5.18 -7.38
C LYS A 124 9.06 6.19 -7.53
N LYS A 125 9.44 6.43 -8.79
CA LYS A 125 10.61 7.25 -9.16
C LYS A 125 10.64 8.59 -8.44
N GLY A 126 11.79 8.90 -7.84
CA GLY A 126 12.05 10.16 -7.15
C GLY A 126 11.17 10.44 -5.91
N SER A 127 10.34 9.49 -5.49
CA SER A 127 9.50 9.63 -4.31
C SER A 127 10.30 9.36 -3.03
N THR A 128 9.77 9.80 -1.89
CA THR A 128 10.39 9.63 -0.57
C THR A 128 9.41 9.03 0.43
N VAL A 129 9.85 7.99 1.12
CA VAL A 129 9.20 7.39 2.29
C VAL A 129 10.12 7.59 3.48
N GLU A 130 9.68 8.35 4.49
CA GLU A 130 10.52 8.71 5.63
C GLU A 130 9.84 8.47 6.98
N ALA A 131 10.48 7.66 7.83
CA ALA A 131 10.21 7.64 9.26
C ALA A 131 11.09 8.69 9.96
N THR A 132 10.46 9.62 10.68
CA THR A 132 11.17 10.75 11.32
C THR A 132 11.75 10.42 12.69
N ALA A 133 11.27 9.35 13.34
CA ALA A 133 11.71 8.98 14.69
C ALA A 133 11.90 7.46 14.87
N GLY A 134 11.00 6.64 14.33
CA GLY A 134 11.02 5.19 14.44
C GLY A 134 11.47 4.51 13.16
N ASP A 135 10.96 3.29 12.97
CA ASP A 135 11.38 2.39 11.90
C ASP A 135 10.57 2.59 10.62
N VAL A 136 11.13 2.17 9.50
CA VAL A 136 10.37 1.79 8.30
C VAL A 136 10.40 0.26 8.18
N SER A 137 9.29 -0.38 8.48
CA SER A 137 9.07 -1.82 8.33
C SER A 137 8.14 -2.08 7.16
N ILE A 138 8.63 -2.72 6.11
CA ILE A 138 7.83 -3.11 4.95
C ILE A 138 7.92 -4.62 4.81
N MET A 139 6.82 -5.30 5.06
CA MET A 139 6.66 -6.74 4.94
C MET A 139 5.62 -7.06 3.86
N ALA A 140 6.08 -7.25 2.63
CA ALA A 140 5.21 -7.59 1.51
C ALA A 140 5.06 -9.11 1.36
N MET A 141 3.86 -9.62 1.13
CA MET A 141 3.67 -11.06 0.86
C MET A 141 4.33 -11.47 -0.46
N ARG A 142 4.33 -10.59 -1.47
CA ARG A 142 4.96 -10.86 -2.76
C ARG A 142 6.15 -9.97 -3.00
N GLU A 143 5.97 -8.66 -2.98
CA GLU A 143 6.92 -7.78 -3.66
C GLU A 143 7.09 -6.43 -3.00
N VAL A 144 8.37 -6.01 -2.88
CA VAL A 144 8.75 -4.62 -2.59
C VAL A 144 9.57 -4.09 -3.76
N GLN A 145 9.17 -2.96 -4.32
CA GLN A 145 9.94 -2.25 -5.35
C GLN A 145 10.27 -0.84 -4.88
N VAL A 146 11.56 -0.49 -4.93
CA VAL A 146 12.05 0.87 -4.75
C VAL A 146 12.64 1.32 -6.09
N GLU A 147 11.91 2.19 -6.78
CA GLU A 147 12.21 2.62 -8.15
C GLU A 147 13.39 3.61 -8.22
N GLU A 148 13.76 3.98 -9.45
CA GLU A 148 14.88 4.87 -9.72
C GLU A 148 14.80 6.19 -8.92
N GLY A 149 15.87 6.55 -8.22
CA GLY A 149 15.95 7.79 -7.44
C GLY A 149 14.98 7.86 -6.26
N ALA A 150 14.21 6.81 -5.99
CA ALA A 150 13.33 6.74 -4.83
C ALA A 150 14.15 6.60 -3.54
N VAL A 151 13.62 7.16 -2.45
CA VAL A 151 14.28 7.18 -1.15
C VAL A 151 13.38 6.52 -0.10
N VAL A 152 13.93 5.55 0.62
CA VAL A 152 13.34 4.99 1.84
C VAL A 152 14.30 5.26 2.99
N ARG A 153 13.84 5.94 4.04
CA ARG A 153 14.72 6.38 5.14
C ARG A 153 14.07 6.29 6.51
N ALA A 154 14.86 5.95 7.53
CA ALA A 154 14.52 6.12 8.93
C ALA A 154 15.60 6.96 9.66
N LYS A 155 15.21 8.10 10.24
CA LYS A 155 16.10 9.07 10.94
C LYS A 155 16.31 8.81 12.44
N GLY A 156 15.76 7.71 12.95
CA GLY A 156 15.90 7.32 14.36
C GLY A 156 15.68 5.84 14.62
N GLY A 157 15.46 5.07 13.56
CA GLY A 157 15.14 3.65 13.62
C GLY A 157 15.76 2.89 12.44
N ALA A 158 15.45 1.61 12.37
CA ALA A 158 15.86 0.70 11.32
C ALA A 158 15.01 0.86 10.04
N VAL A 159 15.54 0.40 8.91
CA VAL A 159 14.75 0.09 7.72
C VAL A 159 14.77 -1.41 7.48
N SER A 160 13.60 -2.03 7.37
CA SER A 160 13.43 -3.43 7.00
C SER A 160 12.54 -3.55 5.77
N LEU A 161 13.09 -4.06 4.66
CA LEU A 161 12.38 -4.33 3.41
C LEU A 161 12.36 -5.84 3.19
N MET A 162 11.23 -6.47 3.48
CA MET A 162 11.07 -7.92 3.39
C MET A 162 9.97 -8.27 2.42
N ALA A 163 10.22 -9.26 1.56
CA ALA A 163 9.20 -9.78 0.66
C ALA A 163 9.21 -11.31 0.59
N GLY A 164 8.01 -11.90 0.52
CA GLY A 164 7.87 -13.36 0.37
C GLY A 164 8.29 -13.90 -1.01
N ARG A 165 8.46 -13.04 -2.02
CA ARG A 165 9.01 -13.44 -3.33
C ARG A 165 10.18 -12.59 -3.77
N GLU A 166 10.00 -11.27 -3.81
CA GLU A 166 10.97 -10.41 -4.48
C GLU A 166 11.13 -9.03 -3.86
N VAL A 167 12.38 -8.59 -3.71
CA VAL A 167 12.73 -7.18 -3.50
C VAL A 167 13.58 -6.69 -4.65
N GLN A 168 13.19 -5.54 -5.24
CA GLN A 168 13.97 -4.82 -6.24
C GLN A 168 14.32 -3.42 -5.75
N LEU A 169 15.61 -3.11 -5.70
CA LEU A 169 16.15 -1.76 -5.54
C LEU A 169 16.72 -1.33 -6.89
N LYS A 170 16.09 -0.36 -7.54
CA LYS A 170 16.50 0.12 -8.87
C LYS A 170 17.71 1.04 -8.79
N ILE A 171 18.31 1.27 -9.95
CA ILE A 171 19.44 2.17 -10.12
C ILE A 171 19.19 3.53 -9.43
N THR A 172 20.17 4.07 -8.71
CA THR A 172 20.08 5.35 -7.95
C THR A 172 19.06 5.41 -6.81
N SER A 173 18.32 4.33 -6.53
CA SER A 173 17.49 4.26 -5.32
C SER A 173 18.36 4.35 -4.06
N THR A 174 17.78 4.90 -2.98
CA THR A 174 18.44 5.03 -1.69
C THR A 174 17.62 4.40 -0.58
N VAL A 175 18.22 3.48 0.18
CA VAL A 175 17.67 2.93 1.42
C VAL A 175 18.63 3.28 2.54
N SER A 176 18.18 4.05 3.53
CA SER A 176 19.07 4.55 4.59
C SER A 176 18.47 4.51 5.98
N SER A 177 19.30 4.24 6.97
CA SER A 177 18.91 4.22 8.37
C SER A 177 20.06 4.69 9.23
N ASP A 178 19.74 5.34 10.34
CA ASP A 178 20.73 5.69 11.37
C ASP A 178 21.08 4.49 12.29
N VAL A 179 20.36 3.37 12.18
CA VAL A 179 20.50 2.17 13.03
C VAL A 179 20.93 0.95 12.21
N SER A 180 20.06 0.46 11.34
CA SER A 180 20.32 -0.73 10.53
C SER A 180 19.43 -0.79 9.29
N VAL A 181 19.93 -1.37 8.21
CA VAL A 181 19.12 -1.73 7.03
C VAL A 181 19.13 -3.24 6.84
N VAL A 182 17.94 -3.83 6.76
CA VAL A 182 17.72 -5.22 6.34
C VAL A 182 16.89 -5.24 5.07
N VAL A 183 17.38 -5.91 4.03
CA VAL A 183 16.65 -6.16 2.79
C VAL A 183 16.69 -7.65 2.48
N SER A 184 15.54 -8.32 2.44
CA SER A 184 15.48 -9.78 2.32
C SER A 184 14.28 -10.26 1.50
N ALA A 185 14.55 -11.16 0.55
CA ALA A 185 13.55 -11.92 -0.18
C ALA A 185 14.21 -13.11 -0.87
N PRO A 186 13.44 -14.15 -1.25
CA PRO A 186 13.97 -15.27 -2.05
C PRO A 186 14.63 -14.82 -3.36
N LYS A 187 14.08 -13.78 -4.00
CA LYS A 187 14.72 -13.06 -5.11
C LYS A 187 15.02 -11.65 -4.65
N CYS A 188 16.29 -11.29 -4.59
CA CYS A 188 16.69 -9.96 -4.14
C CYS A 188 17.65 -9.36 -5.16
N GLN A 189 17.27 -8.20 -5.71
CA GLN A 189 18.00 -7.50 -6.76
C GLN A 189 18.26 -6.07 -6.31
N ALA A 190 19.53 -5.66 -6.27
CA ALA A 190 19.94 -4.28 -6.07
C ALA A 190 20.76 -3.83 -7.28
N GLU A 191 20.13 -3.09 -8.18
CA GLU A 191 20.77 -2.55 -9.38
C GLU A 191 21.75 -1.44 -8.99
N GLN A 192 22.96 -1.46 -9.55
CA GLN A 192 23.97 -0.43 -9.24
C GLN A 192 23.84 0.79 -10.17
N PRO A 193 24.05 2.03 -9.66
CA PRO A 193 24.40 2.36 -8.29
C PRO A 193 23.20 2.68 -7.38
N SER A 194 22.51 1.68 -6.82
CA SER A 194 21.67 1.88 -5.64
C SER A 194 22.55 2.08 -4.39
N THR A 195 22.06 2.88 -3.45
CA THR A 195 22.76 3.20 -2.20
C THR A 195 22.01 2.59 -1.03
N VAL A 196 22.70 1.74 -0.25
CA VAL A 196 22.18 1.23 1.03
C VAL A 196 23.15 1.61 2.14
N THR A 197 22.67 2.41 3.11
CA THR A 197 23.53 3.01 4.13
C THR A 197 22.94 2.89 5.53
N ALA A 198 23.67 2.23 6.43
CA ALA A 198 23.45 2.23 7.88
C ALA A 198 24.69 1.72 8.62
N PRO A 199 24.74 1.85 9.96
CA PRO A 199 25.76 1.20 10.78
C PRO A 199 25.81 -0.33 10.62
N ASP A 200 24.65 -1.00 10.54
CA ASP A 200 24.53 -2.44 10.23
C ASP A 200 23.70 -2.63 8.95
N VAL A 201 24.23 -3.34 7.96
CA VAL A 201 23.60 -3.52 6.65
C VAL A 201 23.59 -4.99 6.27
N LYS A 202 22.39 -5.54 6.05
CA LYS A 202 22.14 -6.89 5.54
C LYS A 202 21.26 -6.82 4.32
N VAL A 203 21.86 -6.90 3.13
CA VAL A 203 21.13 -6.81 1.86
C VAL A 203 21.25 -8.12 1.10
N CYS A 204 20.10 -8.68 0.73
CA CYS A 204 20.02 -9.90 -0.07
C CYS A 204 20.78 -11.10 0.55
N MET A 205 20.81 -11.18 1.88
CA MET A 205 21.38 -12.33 2.59
C MET A 205 20.36 -13.48 2.57
N MET A 206 20.79 -14.64 2.06
CA MET A 206 20.06 -15.92 2.13
C MET A 206 20.47 -16.69 3.37
#